data_AF-A0A7S2IZB3-F1
#
_entry.id   AF-A0A7S2IZB3-F1
#
_cell.length_a   1.000
_cell.length_b   1.000
_cell.length_c   1.000
_cell.angle_alpha   90.00
_cell.angle_beta   90.00
_cell.angle_gamma   90.00
#
_symmetry.space_group_name_H-M   'P 1'
#
loop_
_entity.id
_entity.type
_entity.pdbx_description
1 polymer ?
#
loop_
_entity_poly.entity_id
_entity_poly.type
_entity_poly.pdbx_seq_one_letter_code
_entity_poly.pdbx_strand_id
1 'polypeptide(L)'
;KAFADDSDSVYATYQRCLPTCESSQLQSIIGTLSPSCITRMGAALSGGQGLNDTVQCPCFLEVPEVTMSALNCKAFADDSDSVYATYQRCLPTCESSQLQSIIGTLSPSCITRMGAALSGGQGLNDTVQCPCFLEVPEVTMSALNCKAFADDS
;
A
#
# COMPACT_ATOMS: atom_id res chain seq x y z
N LYS A 1 -20.38 -22.42 20.16
CA LYS A 1 -19.52 -21.98 21.28
C LYS A 1 -19.02 -20.59 20.90
N ALA A 2 -19.20 -19.64 21.80
CA ALA A 2 -19.21 -18.19 21.61
C ALA A 2 -18.16 -17.61 20.64
N PHE A 3 -18.59 -16.72 19.74
CA PHE A 3 -17.75 -15.63 19.26
C PHE A 3 -17.52 -14.72 20.47
N ALA A 4 -16.37 -14.88 21.12
CA ALA A 4 -15.97 -14.00 22.19
C ALA A 4 -15.67 -12.62 21.62
N ASP A 5 -16.31 -11.59 22.17
CA ASP A 5 -15.73 -10.29 22.54
C ASP A 5 -14.49 -9.84 21.73
N ASP A 6 -14.64 -9.62 20.44
CA ASP A 6 -13.61 -8.98 19.62
C ASP A 6 -14.30 -7.89 18.80
N SER A 7 -13.99 -6.62 19.09
CA SER A 7 -14.43 -5.46 18.32
C SER A 7 -13.73 -5.39 16.96
N ASP A 8 -13.36 -6.53 16.39
CA ASP A 8 -12.60 -6.63 15.17
C ASP A 8 -13.55 -6.59 13.97
N SER A 9 -13.20 -5.78 12.98
CA SER A 9 -13.97 -5.69 11.76
C SER A 9 -13.98 -7.06 11.02
N VAL A 10 -15.02 -7.29 10.21
CA VAL A 10 -15.07 -8.46 9.32
C VAL A 10 -13.81 -8.57 8.46
N TYR A 11 -13.25 -7.42 8.06
CA TYR A 11 -12.02 -7.33 7.28
C TYR A 11 -10.78 -7.78 8.07
N ALA A 12 -10.64 -7.39 9.34
CA ALA A 12 -9.56 -7.85 10.21
C ALA A 12 -9.62 -9.39 10.42
N THR A 13 -10.83 -9.94 10.55
CA THR A 13 -11.02 -11.41 10.60
C THR A 13 -10.60 -12.08 9.29
N TYR A 14 -10.95 -11.50 8.14
CA TYR A 14 -10.54 -12.00 6.82
C TYR A 14 -9.01 -12.01 6.66
N GLN A 15 -8.31 -10.93 7.03
CA GLN A 15 -6.84 -10.86 6.96
C GLN A 15 -6.16 -11.99 7.77
N ARG A 16 -6.66 -12.29 8.97
CA ARG A 16 -6.14 -13.39 9.81
C ARG A 16 -6.27 -14.77 9.16
N CYS A 17 -7.28 -14.98 8.32
CA CYS A 17 -7.56 -16.24 7.63
C CYS A 17 -6.75 -16.45 6.33
N LEU A 18 -5.98 -15.46 5.88
CA LEU A 18 -5.18 -15.59 4.66
C LEU A 18 -4.07 -16.65 4.82
N PRO A 19 -3.73 -17.39 3.75
CA PRO A 19 -2.64 -18.36 3.79
C PRO A 19 -1.29 -17.65 3.92
N THR A 20 -0.27 -18.37 4.36
CA THR A 20 1.12 -17.91 4.26
C THR A 20 1.56 -17.95 2.80
N CYS A 21 2.32 -16.94 2.35
CA CYS A 21 2.87 -16.88 1.01
C CYS A 21 3.81 -18.07 0.75
N GLU A 22 3.86 -18.54 -0.50
CA GLU A 22 4.89 -19.50 -0.88
C GLU A 22 6.27 -18.83 -0.79
N SER A 23 7.28 -19.60 -0.38
CA SER A 23 8.65 -19.08 -0.26
C SER A 23 9.17 -18.51 -1.58
N SER A 24 8.76 -19.08 -2.71
CA SER A 24 9.06 -18.61 -4.07
C SER A 24 8.52 -17.20 -4.34
N GLN A 25 7.30 -16.88 -3.88
CA GLN A 25 6.67 -15.57 -4.06
C GLN A 25 7.43 -14.49 -3.28
N LEU A 26 7.76 -14.77 -2.01
CA LEU A 26 8.53 -13.85 -1.18
C LEU A 26 9.95 -13.65 -1.71
N GLN A 27 10.62 -14.72 -2.15
CA GLN A 27 11.96 -14.65 -2.74
C GLN A 27 11.98 -13.87 -4.05
N SER A 28 10.96 -14.03 -4.90
CA SER A 28 10.86 -13.28 -6.15
C SER A 28 10.82 -11.78 -5.90
N ILE A 29 10.13 -11.34 -4.85
CA ILE A 29 10.06 -9.93 -4.49
C ILE A 29 11.37 -9.48 -3.83
N ILE A 30 11.89 -10.25 -2.88
CA ILE A 30 13.17 -9.91 -2.23
C ILE A 30 14.30 -9.77 -3.24
N GLY A 31 14.36 -10.63 -4.26
CA GLY A 31 15.38 -10.57 -5.30
C GLY A 31 15.37 -9.31 -6.16
N THR A 32 14.30 -8.51 -6.10
CA THR A 32 14.19 -7.23 -6.83
C THR A 32 14.62 -6.02 -6.01
N LEU A 33 14.90 -6.21 -4.72
CA LEU A 33 15.25 -5.14 -3.79
C LEU A 33 16.73 -4.74 -3.90
N SER A 34 17.05 -3.60 -3.33
CA SER A 34 18.41 -3.16 -3.08
C SER A 34 19.18 -4.18 -2.21
N PRO A 35 20.51 -4.30 -2.35
CA PRO A 35 21.32 -5.23 -1.55
C PRO A 35 21.13 -5.08 -0.02
N SER A 36 20.92 -3.85 0.45
CA SER A 36 20.59 -3.55 1.83
C SER A 36 19.26 -4.16 2.25
N CYS A 37 18.24 -4.05 1.41
CA CYS A 37 16.92 -4.59 1.68
C CYS A 37 16.85 -6.11 1.53
N ILE A 38 17.57 -6.69 0.57
CA ILE A 38 17.78 -8.15 0.49
C ILE A 38 18.31 -8.69 1.81
N THR A 39 19.36 -8.06 2.35
CA THR A 39 19.99 -8.52 3.59
C THR A 39 19.03 -8.43 4.78
N ARG A 40 18.34 -7.28 4.93
CA ARG A 40 17.41 -7.05 6.05
C ARG A 40 16.20 -7.98 6.00
N MET A 41 15.55 -8.06 4.84
CA MET A 41 14.36 -8.90 4.68
C MET A 41 14.72 -10.38 4.71
N GLY A 42 15.83 -10.79 4.10
CA GLY A 42 16.31 -12.18 4.17
C GLY A 42 16.61 -12.62 5.60
N ALA A 43 17.22 -11.75 6.42
CA ALA A 43 17.47 -12.03 7.83
C ALA A 43 16.16 -12.14 8.65
N ALA A 44 15.19 -11.25 8.41
CA ALA A 44 13.90 -11.30 9.09
C ALA A 44 13.12 -12.58 8.74
N LEU A 45 13.02 -12.91 7.44
CA LEU A 45 12.38 -14.15 6.97
C LEU A 45 13.05 -15.42 7.49
N SER A 46 14.38 -15.47 7.49
CA SER A 46 15.13 -16.64 7.96
C SER A 46 15.11 -16.79 9.48
N GLY A 47 14.99 -15.68 10.21
CA GLY A 47 14.93 -15.65 11.66
C GLY A 47 13.58 -16.05 12.24
N GLY A 48 12.54 -16.22 11.40
CA GLY A 48 11.17 -16.47 11.85
C GLY A 48 10.62 -15.34 12.72
N GLN A 49 11.21 -14.15 12.62
CA GLN A 49 10.75 -12.97 13.35
C GLN A 49 9.84 -12.21 12.41
N GLY A 50 8.62 -11.93 12.88
CA GLY A 50 7.69 -11.06 12.18
C GLY A 50 8.40 -9.80 11.70
N LEU A 51 8.11 -9.42 10.46
CA LEU A 51 8.64 -8.20 9.88
C LEU A 51 8.02 -7.01 10.64
N ASN A 52 8.84 -6.22 11.32
CA ASN A 52 8.36 -4.98 11.92
C ASN A 52 8.34 -3.85 10.87
N ASP A 53 7.42 -2.89 11.05
CA ASP A 53 7.21 -1.78 10.10
C ASP A 53 8.49 -0.99 9.82
N THR A 54 9.33 -0.79 10.85
CA THR A 54 10.62 -0.08 10.73
C THR A 54 11.60 -0.75 9.77
N VAL A 55 11.55 -2.07 9.64
CA VAL A 55 12.45 -2.84 8.76
C VAL A 55 11.80 -3.06 7.40
N GLN A 56 10.51 -3.40 7.36
CA GLN A 56 9.84 -3.79 6.11
C GLN A 56 9.43 -2.59 5.26
N CYS A 57 8.95 -1.49 5.86
CA CYS A 57 8.42 -0.38 5.07
C CYS A 57 9.44 0.24 4.12
N PRO A 58 10.68 0.56 4.54
CA PRO A 58 11.68 1.09 3.60
C PRO A 58 11.95 0.15 2.42
N CYS A 59 11.85 -1.17 2.63
CA CYS A 59 12.14 -2.16 1.60
C CYS A 59 10.94 -2.51 0.73
N PHE A 60 9.76 -2.60 1.32
CA PHE A 60 8.49 -2.78 0.60
C PHE A 60 8.23 -1.63 -0.38
N LEU A 61 8.61 -0.40 -0.03
CA LEU A 61 8.47 0.76 -0.92
C LEU A 61 9.42 0.76 -2.12
N GLU A 62 10.44 -0.11 -2.16
CA GLU A 62 11.28 -0.32 -3.36
C GLU A 62 10.56 -1.19 -4.41
N VAL A 63 9.48 -1.88 -4.01
CA VAL A 63 8.71 -2.76 -4.88
C VAL A 63 7.53 -1.97 -5.48
N PRO A 64 7.27 -2.09 -6.79
CA PRO A 64 6.08 -1.51 -7.41
C PRO A 64 4.79 -2.04 -6.77
N GLU A 65 3.80 -1.17 -6.56
CA GLU A 65 2.50 -1.57 -5.98
C GLU A 65 1.84 -2.74 -6.74
N VAL A 66 1.94 -2.75 -8.07
CA VAL A 66 1.38 -3.83 -8.90
C VAL A 66 1.93 -5.21 -8.53
N THR A 67 3.19 -5.28 -8.11
CA THR A 67 3.81 -6.53 -7.65
C THR A 67 3.36 -6.87 -6.23
N MET A 68 3.24 -5.87 -5.35
CA MET A 68 2.84 -6.08 -3.96
C MET A 68 1.35 -6.46 -3.82
N SER A 69 0.49 -5.88 -4.65
CA SER A 69 -0.96 -6.17 -4.69
C SER A 69 -1.28 -7.60 -5.11
N ALA A 70 -0.35 -8.29 -5.76
CA ALA A 70 -0.46 -9.72 -6.05
C ALA A 70 -0.25 -10.61 -4.80
N LEU A 71 0.29 -10.07 -3.69
CA LEU A 71 0.53 -10.79 -2.45
C LEU A 71 -0.61 -10.66 -1.44
N ASN A 72 -1.73 -11.31 -1.73
CA ASN A 72 -2.83 -11.48 -0.77
C ASN A 72 -2.60 -12.72 0.12
N CYS A 73 -1.45 -12.75 0.79
CA CYS A 73 -1.00 -13.82 1.68
C CYS A 73 -0.12 -13.22 2.78
N LYS A 74 0.10 -13.97 3.85
CA LYS A 74 0.87 -13.53 5.03
C LYS A 74 2.34 -13.90 4.89
N ALA A 75 3.27 -13.09 5.37
CA ALA A 75 4.70 -13.44 5.31
C ALA A 75 5.00 -14.63 6.25
N PHE A 76 4.37 -14.63 7.42
CA PHE A 76 4.40 -15.70 8.41
C PHE A 76 3.00 -16.12 8.84
N ALA A 77 2.89 -17.28 9.49
CA ALA A 77 1.59 -17.83 9.91
C ALA A 77 0.93 -17.02 11.05
N ASP A 78 1.76 -16.37 11.88
CA ASP A 78 1.39 -15.57 13.03
C ASP A 78 1.13 -14.09 12.71
N ASP A 79 1.43 -13.65 11.48
CA ASP A 79 1.09 -12.28 11.04
C ASP A 79 -0.44 -12.06 11.08
N SER A 80 -0.83 -10.85 11.50
CA SER A 80 -2.21 -10.38 11.50
C SER A 80 -2.70 -9.94 10.13
N ASP A 81 -1.78 -9.47 9.29
CA ASP A 81 -2.06 -8.82 8.01
C ASP A 81 -1.37 -9.55 6.87
N SER A 82 -1.94 -9.43 5.67
CA SER A 82 -1.22 -9.80 4.45
C SER A 82 -0.01 -8.90 4.21
N VAL A 83 0.89 -9.38 3.35
CA VAL A 83 2.00 -8.59 2.84
C VAL A 83 1.50 -7.34 2.13
N TYR A 84 0.43 -7.44 1.33
CA TYR A 84 -0.15 -6.26 0.68
C TYR A 84 -0.77 -5.26 1.67
N ALA A 85 -1.55 -5.73 2.65
CA ALA A 85 -2.10 -4.84 3.68
C ALA A 85 -0.99 -4.12 4.46
N THR A 86 0.12 -4.82 4.72
CA THR A 86 1.29 -4.23 5.35
C THR A 86 1.98 -3.20 4.45
N TYR A 87 2.15 -3.49 3.16
CA TYR A 87 2.62 -2.52 2.17
C TYR A 87 1.77 -1.26 2.15
N GLN A 88 0.44 -1.39 2.16
CA GLN A 88 -0.48 -0.25 2.17
C GLN A 88 -0.31 0.64 3.42
N ARG A 89 0.09 0.08 4.56
CA ARG A 89 0.43 0.89 5.76
C ARG A 89 1.75 1.64 5.62
N CYS A 90 2.67 1.12 4.81
CA CYS A 90 3.96 1.74 4.57
C CYS A 90 3.90 2.92 3.58
N LEU A 91 2.85 3.02 2.76
CA LEU A 91 2.71 4.08 1.77
C LEU A 91 2.66 5.47 2.43
N PRO A 92 3.59 6.38 2.11
CA PRO A 92 3.50 7.76 2.56
C PRO A 92 2.34 8.48 1.88
N THR A 93 1.87 9.59 2.43
CA THR A 93 1.02 10.52 1.68
C THR A 93 1.86 11.17 0.57
N CYS A 94 1.29 11.31 -0.62
CA CYS A 94 1.96 11.95 -1.74
C CYS A 94 2.33 13.40 -1.37
N GLU A 95 3.53 13.82 -1.72
CA GLU A 95 3.92 15.23 -1.60
C GLU A 95 3.12 16.10 -2.56
N SER A 96 2.92 17.38 -2.19
CA SER A 96 2.22 18.34 -3.04
C SER A 96 2.83 18.46 -4.44
N SER A 97 4.14 18.26 -4.58
CA SER A 97 4.87 18.24 -5.86
C SER A 97 4.45 17.06 -6.74
N GLN A 98 4.30 15.86 -6.15
CA GLN A 98 3.82 14.66 -6.84
C GLN A 98 2.36 14.80 -7.23
N LEU A 99 1.53 15.41 -6.37
CA LEU A 99 0.14 15.67 -6.70
C LEU A 99 0.00 16.74 -7.79
N GLN A 100 0.86 17.77 -7.81
CA GLN A 100 0.87 18.78 -8.86
C GLN A 100 1.24 18.25 -10.24
N SER A 101 2.17 17.28 -10.32
CA SER A 101 2.53 16.66 -11.60
C SER A 101 1.34 15.90 -12.21
N ILE A 102 0.47 15.33 -11.37
CA ILE A 102 -0.79 14.72 -11.77
C ILE A 102 -1.80 15.80 -12.18
N ILE A 103 -2.03 16.81 -11.33
CA ILE A 103 -3.01 17.89 -11.58
C ILE A 103 -2.73 18.59 -12.91
N GLY A 104 -1.47 18.82 -13.27
CA GLY A 104 -1.08 19.46 -14.52
C GLY A 104 -1.49 18.68 -15.79
N THR A 105 -1.84 17.41 -15.66
CA THR A 105 -2.30 16.56 -16.79
C THR A 105 -3.83 16.50 -16.93
N LEU A 106 -4.56 17.03 -15.95
CA LEU A 106 -6.01 16.96 -15.89
C LEU A 106 -6.69 18.06 -16.70
N SER A 107 -7.94 17.80 -17.07
CA SER A 107 -8.87 18.78 -17.62
C SER A 107 -9.11 19.93 -16.62
N PRO A 108 -9.42 21.16 -17.07
CA PRO A 108 -9.69 22.30 -16.19
C PRO A 108 -10.77 22.03 -15.13
N SER A 109 -11.77 21.21 -15.48
CA SER A 109 -12.80 20.74 -14.57
C SER A 109 -12.25 19.86 -13.44
N CYS A 110 -11.33 18.95 -13.77
CA CYS A 110 -10.70 18.06 -12.80
C CYS A 110 -9.65 18.76 -11.95
N ILE A 111 -8.89 19.71 -12.52
CA ILE A 111 -7.98 20.59 -11.76
C ILE A 111 -8.74 21.32 -10.64
N THR A 112 -9.90 21.89 -10.96
CA THR A 112 -10.70 22.64 -9.98
C THR A 112 -11.21 21.73 -8.85
N ARG A 113 -11.70 20.53 -9.19
CA ARG A 113 -12.25 19.56 -8.22
C ARG A 113 -11.17 18.96 -7.32
N MET A 114 -10.05 18.52 -7.91
CA MET A 114 -8.95 17.92 -7.16
C MET A 114 -8.17 18.96 -6.36
N GLY A 115 -7.93 20.15 -6.93
CA GLY A 115 -7.26 21.26 -6.23
C GLY A 115 -7.99 21.70 -4.96
N ALA A 116 -9.33 21.74 -4.98
CA ALA A 116 -10.14 22.06 -3.80
C ALA A 116 -10.01 21.00 -2.68
N ALA A 117 -9.97 19.71 -3.04
CA ALA A 117 -9.81 18.63 -2.08
C ALA A 117 -8.42 18.63 -1.42
N LEU A 118 -7.38 18.89 -2.21
CA LEU A 118 -5.99 18.92 -1.75
C LEU A 118 -5.65 20.16 -0.90
N SER A 119 -6.45 21.23 -0.99
CA SER A 119 -6.20 22.49 -0.28
C SER A 119 -7.02 22.68 1.01
N GLY A 120 -7.93 21.77 1.37
CA GLY A 120 -8.90 22.06 2.43
C GLY A 120 -9.58 20.92 3.20
N GLY A 121 -9.22 19.64 3.00
CA GLY A 121 -9.54 18.61 4.00
C GLY A 121 -10.96 18.02 3.99
N GLN A 122 -11.57 17.84 2.83
CA GLN A 122 -12.59 16.81 2.67
C GLN A 122 -12.13 15.81 1.60
N GLY A 123 -12.06 14.53 1.98
CA GLY A 123 -11.83 13.45 1.03
C GLY A 123 -12.85 13.54 -0.12
N LEU A 124 -12.38 13.38 -1.35
CA LEU A 124 -13.28 13.25 -2.48
C LEU A 124 -13.91 11.86 -2.42
N ASN A 125 -15.24 11.78 -2.57
CA ASN A 125 -15.86 10.48 -2.79
C ASN A 125 -15.51 9.94 -4.18
N ASP A 126 -15.59 8.62 -4.36
CA ASP A 126 -15.24 7.91 -5.60
C ASP A 126 -15.96 8.47 -6.85
N THR A 127 -17.18 8.97 -6.68
CA THR A 127 -17.98 9.54 -7.77
C THR A 127 -17.33 10.80 -8.36
N VAL A 128 -16.55 11.53 -7.56
CA VAL A 128 -15.87 12.77 -7.96
C VAL A 128 -14.41 12.52 -8.33
N GLN A 129 -13.70 11.67 -7.59
CA GLN A 129 -12.26 11.43 -7.82
C GLN A 129 -11.96 10.45 -8.95
N CYS A 130 -12.73 9.36 -9.10
CA CYS A 130 -12.41 8.32 -10.08
C CYS A 130 -12.39 8.84 -11.53
N PRO A 131 -13.37 9.65 -11.99
CA PRO A 131 -13.34 10.19 -13.34
C PRO A 131 -12.10 11.05 -13.62
N CYS A 132 -11.59 11.77 -12.62
CA CYS A 132 -10.42 12.63 -12.76
C CYS A 132 -9.11 11.83 -12.74
N PHE A 133 -8.96 10.83 -11.87
CA PHE A 133 -7.79 9.95 -11.89
C PHE A 133 -7.68 9.15 -13.20
N LEU A 134 -8.80 8.85 -13.87
CA LEU A 134 -8.80 8.19 -15.18
C LEU A 134 -8.28 9.07 -16.34
N GLU A 135 -8.16 10.39 -16.16
CA GLU A 135 -7.51 11.27 -17.14
C GLU A 135 -5.98 11.18 -17.08
N VAL A 136 -5.43 10.63 -15.99
CA VAL A 136 -3.98 10.51 -15.77
C VAL A 136 -3.48 9.25 -16.46
N PRO A 137 -2.39 9.33 -17.25
CA PRO A 137 -1.79 8.15 -17.85
C PRO A 137 -1.42 7.09 -16.80
N GLU A 138 -1.73 5.82 -17.09
CA GLU A 138 -1.44 4.69 -16.20
C GLU A 138 0.02 4.66 -15.74
N VAL A 139 0.96 4.94 -16.65
CA VAL A 139 2.40 4.99 -16.36
C VAL A 139 2.76 6.04 -15.30
N THR A 140 2.03 7.15 -15.25
CA THR A 140 2.22 8.21 -14.26
C THR A 140 1.64 7.79 -12.92
N MET A 141 0.45 7.17 -12.92
CA MET A 141 -0.20 6.66 -11.71
C MET A 141 0.60 5.51 -11.08
N SER A 142 1.07 4.55 -11.88
CA SER A 142 1.83 3.39 -11.41
C SER A 142 3.22 3.74 -10.89
N ALA A 143 3.72 4.94 -11.19
CA ALA A 143 5.00 5.43 -10.68
C ALA A 143 4.89 6.03 -9.27
N LEU A 144 3.68 6.22 -8.75
CA LEU A 144 3.44 6.79 -7.43
C LEU A 144 3.34 5.67 -6.39
N ASN A 145 4.36 5.55 -5.54
CA ASN A 145 4.29 4.74 -4.31
C ASN A 145 3.84 5.63 -3.13
N CYS A 146 2.66 6.23 -3.22
CA CYS A 146 2.10 7.09 -2.18
C CYS A 146 0.56 7.14 -2.22
N LYS A 147 -0.05 7.48 -1.08
CA LYS A 147 -1.50 7.70 -0.95
C LYS A 147 -1.84 9.15 -1.27
N ALA A 148 -2.87 9.39 -2.08
CA ALA A 148 -3.33 10.74 -2.41
C ALA A 148 -3.91 11.48 -1.19
N PHE A 149 -4.48 10.75 -0.23
CA PHE A 149 -5.07 11.27 1.00
C PHE A 149 -4.55 10.47 2.18
N ALA A 150 -4.42 11.12 3.34
CA ALA A 150 -4.15 10.41 4.59
C ALA A 150 -5.37 9.54 4.95
N ASP A 151 -5.14 8.40 5.61
CA ASP A 151 -6.22 7.65 6.25
C ASP A 151 -6.86 8.55 7.33
N ASP A 152 -8.15 8.85 7.22
CA ASP A 152 -8.96 9.35 8.34
C ASP A 152 -9.10 8.19 9.35
N SER A 153 -8.11 8.04 10.23
CA SER A 153 -8.16 7.13 11.39
C SER A 153 -8.75 7.83 12.61
#